data_AF-A0A0F2J6Q4-F1
#
_entry.id   AF-A0A0F2J6Q4-F1
#
_cell.length_a   1.000
_cell.length_b   1.000
_cell.length_c   1.000
_cell.angle_alpha   90.00
_cell.angle_beta   90.00
_cell.angle_gamma   90.00
#
_symmetry.space_group_name_H-M   'P 1'
#
loop_
_entity.id
_entity.type
_entity.pdbx_description
1 polymer ?
#
loop_
_entity_poly.entity_id
_entity_poly.type
_entity_poly.pdbx_seq_one_letter_code
_entity_poly.pdbx_strand_id
1 'polypeptide(L)' 'MVQDISRMANIFYVRQQEALGLGHAIFCACKFIGDEPFAVLLGDDVQKMPPRHV' A
#
# COMPACT_ATOMS: atom_id res chain seq x y z
N MET A 1 18.60 16.09 4.07
CA MET A 1 17.29 16.58 3.58
C MET A 1 16.60 15.61 2.61
N VAL A 2 17.23 15.10 1.54
CA VAL A 2 16.61 14.07 0.67
C VAL A 2 16.85 12.64 1.19
N GLN A 3 18.04 12.36 1.72
CA GLN A 3 18.42 11.04 2.25
C GLN A 3 17.57 10.60 3.45
N ASP A 4 17.06 11.57 4.23
CA ASP A 4 16.27 11.31 5.43
C ASP A 4 14.89 10.73 5.08
N ILE A 5 14.28 11.18 3.98
CA ILE A 5 12.97 10.71 3.49
C ILE A 5 13.04 9.22 3.13
N SER A 6 14.14 8.79 2.50
CA SER A 6 14.35 7.40 2.09
C SER A 6 14.42 6.43 3.27
N ARG A 7 14.61 6.92 4.50
CA ARG A 7 14.71 6.10 5.72
C ARG A 7 13.40 6.03 6.51
N MET A 8 12.37 6.78 6.10
CA MET A 8 11.10 6.85 6.84
C MET A 8 10.22 5.62 6.63
N ALA A 9 10.40 4.89 5.53
CA ALA A 9 9.60 3.71 5.21
C ALA A 9 10.40 2.71 4.38
N ASN A 10 10.10 1.42 4.57
CA ASN A 10 10.56 0.36 3.69
C ASN A 10 9.58 0.22 2.52
N ILE A 11 10.08 0.28 1.29
CA ILE A 11 9.27 0.16 0.08
C ILE A 11 9.60 -1.16 -0.60
N PHE A 12 8.58 -1.99 -0.80
CA PHE A 12 8.69 -3.27 -1.49
C PHE A 12 7.84 -3.25 -2.76
N TYR A 13 8.33 -3.93 -3.81
CA TYR A 13 7.63 -4.04 -5.08
C TYR A 13 7.44 -5.51 -5.43
N VAL A 14 6.21 -5.87 -5.80
CA VAL A 14 5.86 -7.19 -6.33
C VAL A 14 5.07 -7.03 -7.61
N ARG A 15 5.20 -7.98 -8.53
CA ARG A 15 4.50 -7.99 -9.81
C ARG A 15 3.35 -8.97 -9.79
N GLN A 16 2.17 -8.51 -10.18
CA GLN A 16 1.08 -9.37 -10.63
C GLN A 16 1.34 -9.76 -12.09
N GLN A 17 1.62 -11.04 -12.35
CA GLN A 17 1.99 -11.51 -13.69
C GLN A 17 0.81 -11.50 -14.67
N GLU A 18 -0.39 -11.79 -14.18
CA GLU A 18 -1.63 -11.82 -14.96
C GLU A 18 -2.72 -10.98 -14.27
N ALA A 19 -3.53 -10.27 -15.05
CA ALA A 19 -4.57 -9.37 -14.56
C ALA A 19 -5.82 -10.11 -14.03
N LEU A 20 -5.64 -10.85 -12.94
CA LEU A 20 -6.66 -11.67 -12.29
C LEU A 20 -7.50 -10.92 -11.22
N GLY A 21 -7.38 -9.59 -11.16
CA GLY A 21 -8.14 -8.72 -10.24
C GLY A 21 -7.44 -8.41 -8.91
N LEU A 22 -8.14 -7.62 -8.07
CA LEU A 22 -7.60 -7.01 -6.84
C LEU A 22 -7.19 -8.05 -5.78
N GLY A 23 -8.01 -9.08 -5.56
CA GLY A 23 -7.71 -10.13 -4.58
C GLY A 23 -6.39 -10.85 -4.90
N HIS A 24 -6.15 -11.12 -6.18
CA HIS A 24 -4.88 -11.71 -6.62
C HIS A 24 -3.70 -10.73 -6.44
N ALA A 25 -3.91 -9.43 -6.74
CA ALA A 25 -2.90 -8.40 -6.50
C ALA A 25 -2.49 -8.31 -5.03
N ILE A 26 -3.47 -8.34 -4.12
CA ILE A 26 -3.24 -8.37 -2.65
C ILE A 26 -2.50 -9.65 -2.26
N PHE A 27 -2.92 -10.81 -2.78
CA PHE A 27 -2.27 -12.08 -2.49
C PHE A 27 -0.80 -12.12 -2.93
N CYS A 28 -0.44 -11.51 -4.06
CA CYS A 28 0.95 -11.37 -4.47
C CYS A 28 1.82 -10.66 -3.41
N ALA A 29 1.23 -9.75 -2.62
CA ALA A 29 1.92 -9.03 -1.55
C ALA A 29 1.96 -9.77 -0.20
N CYS A 30 1.23 -10.89 -0.05
CA CYS A 30 1.05 -11.62 1.22
C CYS A 30 2.39 -11.97 1.91
N LYS A 31 3.41 -12.36 1.13
CA LYS A 31 4.75 -12.68 1.66
C LYS A 31 5.45 -11.52 2.39
N PHE A 32 5.09 -10.28 2.07
CA PHE A 32 5.66 -9.08 2.70
C PHE A 32 4.85 -8.60 3.92
N ILE A 33 3.57 -8.98 3.99
CA ILE A 33 2.65 -8.57 5.07
C ILE A 33 2.76 -9.52 6.26
N GLY A 34 2.85 -10.82 6.00
CA GLY A 34 2.79 -11.84 7.06
C GLY A 34 1.36 -11.99 7.61
N ASP A 35 1.25 -12.17 8.93
CA ASP A 35 -0.03 -12.38 9.64
C ASP A 35 -0.48 -11.13 10.42
N GLU A 36 -0.15 -9.95 9.89
CA GLU A 36 -0.50 -8.66 10.48
C GLU A 36 -1.66 -8.00 9.72
N PRO A 37 -2.56 -7.28 10.41
CA PRO A 37 -3.57 -6.46 9.75
C PRO A 37 -2.93 -5.42 8.82
N PHE A 38 -3.53 -5.20 7.65
CA PHE A 38 -2.99 -4.28 6.65
C PHE A 38 -4.09 -3.44 6.00
N ALA A 39 -3.69 -2.28 5.45
CA ALA A 39 -4.56 -1.39 4.69
C ALA A 39 -4.32 -1.57 3.18
N VAL A 40 -5.39 -1.45 2.40
CA VAL A 40 -5.34 -1.40 0.93
C VAL A 40 -5.78 -0.01 0.50
N LEU A 41 -4.93 0.67 -0.27
CA LEU A 41 -5.24 1.97 -0.88
C LEU A 41 -5.29 1.78 -2.39
N LEU A 42 -6.42 2.09 -3.00
CA LEU A 42 -6.61 2.05 -4.44
C LEU A 42 -6.22 3.41 -5.02
N GLY A 43 -5.39 3.41 -6.06
CA GLY A 43 -4.84 4.65 -6.63
C GLY A 43 -5.87 5.52 -7.35
N ASP A 44 -7.03 4.96 -7.68
CA ASP A 44 -8.17 5.61 -8.31
C ASP A 44 -9.17 6.22 -7.32
N ASP A 45 -9.13 5.84 -6.05
CA ASP A 45 -10.00 6.38 -5.00
C ASP A 45 -9.32 7.52 -4.23
N VAL A 46 -9.85 8.74 -4.38
CA VAL A 46 -9.39 9.91 -3.63
C VAL A 46 -10.39 10.25 -2.52
N GLN A 47 -10.01 9.98 -1.27
CA GLN A 47 -10.78 10.44 -0.12
C GLN A 47 -10.36 11.85 0.31
N LYS A 48 -11.34 12.73 0.46
CA LYS A 48 -11.16 13.98 1.18
C LYS A 48 -11.26 13.71 2.67
N MET A 49 -10.20 14.03 3.40
CA MET A 49 -10.27 14.06 4.84
C MET A 49 -11.10 15.30 5.26
N PRO A 50 -12.21 15.15 6.01
CA PRO A 50 -12.92 16.31 6.53
C PRO A 50 -12.03 17.07 7.52
N PRO A 51 -12.23 18.39 7.68
CA PRO A 51 -11.46 19.17 8.64
C PRO A 51 -11.58 18.55 10.03
N ARG A 52 -10.43 18.35 10.69
CA ARG A 52 -10.40 17.93 12.08
C ARG A 52 -11.05 19.05 12.90
N HIS A 53 -12.15 18.75 13.56
CA HIS A 53 -12.70 19.64 14.58
C HIS A 53 -11.69 19.62 15.73
N VAL A 54 -10.94 20.72 15.86
CA VAL A 54 -10.11 21.02 17.02
C VAL A 54 -10.96 21.79 18.01
#